data_AF-A0A3M0ZP74-F1
#
_entry.id   AF-A0A3M0ZP74-F1
#
_cell.length_a   1.000
_cell.length_b   1.000
_cell.length_c   1.000
_cell.angle_alpha   90.00
_cell.angle_beta   90.00
_cell.angle_gamma   90.00
#
_symmetry.space_group_name_H-M   'P 1'
#
loop_
_entity.id
_entity.type
_entity.pdbx_description
1 polymer ?
#
loop_
_entity_poly.entity_id
_entity_poly.type
_entity_poly.pdbx_seq_one_letter_code
_entity_poly.pdbx_strand_id
1 'polypeptide(L)'
;MLRVDVNKPVEASVELTFVGKAKGVVEGGILQPLRREIDVRALPDQIPEAIEVDVSELEIHDVLHVSDLQMPPGVEAVYHEDYSIVTVVPPVVEKVAEEEEELAAAEEAAPAAGEEAAAGEETAGEKSEE
;
A
#
# COMPACT_ATOMS: atom_id res chain seq x y z
N MET A 1 17.09 28.64 8.48
CA MET A 1 16.14 29.04 7.41
C MET A 1 16.70 28.55 6.09
N LEU A 2 16.01 27.65 5.40
CA LEU A 2 16.33 27.32 4.00
C LEU A 2 15.99 28.54 3.13
N ARG A 3 16.89 28.93 2.24
CA ARG A 3 16.55 29.81 1.12
C ARG A 3 16.17 28.92 -0.04
N VAL A 4 14.86 28.79 -0.30
CA VAL A 4 14.37 28.14 -1.52
C VAL A 4 14.56 29.14 -2.67
N ASP A 5 15.41 28.80 -3.64
CA ASP A 5 15.59 29.63 -4.84
C ASP A 5 14.35 29.47 -5.73
N VAL A 6 13.43 30.43 -5.69
CA VAL A 6 12.14 30.43 -6.44
C VAL A 6 12.26 30.35 -7.98
N ASN A 7 13.47 30.27 -8.53
CA ASN A 7 13.74 30.06 -9.96
C ASN A 7 14.29 28.64 -10.25
N LYS A 8 14.34 27.74 -9.27
CA LYS A 8 14.73 26.33 -9.45
C LYS A 8 13.52 25.44 -9.20
N PRO A 9 13.22 24.47 -10.09
CA PRO A 9 12.25 23.44 -9.79
C PRO A 9 12.80 22.53 -8.68
N VAL A 10 11.97 22.26 -7.69
CA VAL A 10 12.26 21.39 -6.53
C VAL A 10 11.46 20.10 -6.66
N GLU A 11 12.00 19.03 -6.09
CA GLU A 11 11.31 17.73 -5.98
C GLU A 11 10.55 17.70 -4.65
N ALA A 12 9.29 17.27 -4.69
CA ALA A 12 8.39 17.16 -3.55
C ALA A 12 7.47 15.95 -3.71
N SER A 13 7.24 15.20 -2.63
CA SER A 13 6.20 14.17 -2.60
C SER A 13 4.83 14.81 -2.40
N VAL A 14 3.85 14.40 -3.22
CA VAL A 14 2.47 14.93 -3.20
C VAL A 14 1.49 13.78 -3.12
N GLU A 15 0.44 13.93 -2.30
CA GLU A 15 -0.58 12.90 -2.10
C GLU A 15 -1.61 12.83 -3.25
N LEU A 16 -2.11 11.63 -3.52
CA LEU A 16 -3.07 11.32 -4.58
C LEU A 16 -4.47 11.18 -3.99
N THR A 17 -5.36 12.11 -4.35
CA THR A 17 -6.79 12.06 -4.00
C THR A 17 -7.57 11.44 -5.16
N PHE A 18 -8.09 10.23 -4.96
CA PHE A 18 -8.93 9.56 -5.94
C PHE A 18 -10.36 10.15 -5.90
N VAL A 19 -10.81 10.72 -7.02
CA VAL A 19 -12.10 11.39 -7.19
C VAL A 19 -12.99 10.63 -8.16
N GLY A 20 -14.31 10.86 -8.06
CA GLY A 20 -15.28 10.13 -8.86
C GLY A 20 -15.60 8.74 -8.29
N LYS A 21 -16.18 7.85 -9.12
CA LYS A 21 -16.61 6.52 -8.67
C LYS A 21 -16.46 5.48 -9.77
N ALA A 22 -15.37 4.72 -9.69
CA ALA A 22 -15.01 3.68 -10.67
C ALA A 22 -16.15 2.72 -10.98
N LYS A 23 -16.41 2.48 -12.28
CA LYS A 23 -17.38 1.48 -12.75
C LYS A 23 -17.11 0.12 -12.12
N GLY A 24 -15.84 -0.30 -12.10
CA GLY A 24 -15.45 -1.58 -11.53
C GLY A 24 -15.80 -1.70 -10.04
N VAL A 25 -15.81 -0.61 -9.27
CA VAL A 25 -16.28 -0.61 -7.87
C VAL A 25 -17.81 -0.65 -7.77
N VAL A 26 -18.53 -0.04 -8.72
CA VAL A 26 -19.99 -0.16 -8.82
C VAL A 26 -20.42 -1.59 -9.17
N GLU A 27 -19.61 -2.30 -9.95
CA GLU A 27 -19.78 -3.73 -10.25
C GLU A 27 -19.29 -4.68 -9.14
N GLY A 28 -18.82 -4.14 -8.01
CA GLY A 28 -18.41 -4.90 -6.81
C GLY A 28 -16.91 -5.15 -6.67
N GLY A 29 -16.09 -4.68 -7.61
CA GLY A 29 -14.64 -4.69 -7.52
C GLY A 29 -14.08 -3.81 -6.40
N ILE A 30 -12.82 -4.09 -6.04
CA ILE A 30 -12.11 -3.43 -4.95
C ILE A 30 -11.02 -2.56 -5.56
N LEU A 31 -11.19 -1.24 -5.47
CA LEU A 31 -10.17 -0.26 -5.86
C LEU A 31 -9.04 -0.29 -4.84
N GLN A 32 -7.86 -0.73 -5.28
CA GLN A 32 -6.68 -0.94 -4.46
C GLN A 32 -5.56 0.00 -4.93
N PRO A 33 -5.31 1.12 -4.22
CA PRO A 33 -4.21 2.02 -4.55
C PRO A 33 -2.88 1.39 -4.10
N LEU A 34 -1.97 1.15 -5.05
CA LEU A 34 -0.63 0.64 -4.78
C LEU A 34 0.27 1.74 -4.18
N ARG A 35 0.07 2.98 -4.63
CA ARG A 35 0.70 4.18 -4.06
C ARG A 35 -0.35 5.25 -3.77
N ARG A 36 -0.10 6.03 -2.72
CA ARG A 36 -0.90 7.20 -2.30
C ARG A 36 -0.14 8.51 -2.43
N GLU A 37 1.13 8.46 -2.79
CA GLU A 37 2.02 9.59 -2.97
C GLU A 37 2.90 9.35 -4.20
N ILE A 38 3.27 10.43 -4.87
CA ILE A 38 4.24 10.43 -5.98
C ILE A 38 5.21 11.61 -5.82
N ASP A 39 6.45 11.39 -6.22
CA ASP A 39 7.44 12.46 -6.37
C ASP A 39 7.10 13.28 -7.62
N VAL A 40 6.97 14.60 -7.45
CA VAL A 40 6.79 15.55 -8.54
C VAL A 40 7.81 16.67 -8.46
N ARG A 41 8.15 17.21 -9.62
CA ARG A 41 9.05 18.33 -9.80
C ARG A 41 8.24 19.54 -10.23
N ALA A 42 8.28 20.58 -9.40
CA ALA A 42 7.52 21.82 -9.62
C ALA A 42 8.32 23.04 -9.16
N LEU A 43 7.91 24.23 -9.56
CA LEU A 43 8.35 25.45 -8.87
C LEU A 43 7.74 25.50 -7.46
N PRO A 44 8.43 26.04 -6.45
CA PRO A 44 7.93 26.10 -5.07
C PRO A 44 6.67 26.97 -4.89
N ASP A 45 6.32 27.78 -5.89
CA ASP A 45 5.09 28.59 -5.97
C ASP A 45 3.90 27.79 -6.59
N GLN A 46 4.19 26.59 -7.12
CA GLN A 46 3.26 25.75 -7.90
C GLN A 46 3.18 24.29 -7.39
N ILE A 47 3.69 23.97 -6.20
CA ILE A 47 3.52 22.63 -5.61
C ILE A 47 2.06 22.48 -5.17
N PRO A 48 1.28 21.52 -5.72
CA PRO A 48 -0.04 21.20 -5.20
C PRO A 48 0.10 20.38 -3.90
N GLU A 49 -0.78 20.60 -2.92
CA GLU A 49 -0.81 19.77 -1.70
C GLU A 49 -1.36 18.36 -1.99
N ALA A 50 -2.30 18.25 -2.94
CA ALA A 50 -2.83 16.97 -3.42
C ALA A 50 -3.07 17.02 -4.95
N ILE A 51 -2.96 15.87 -5.61
CA ILE A 51 -3.30 15.68 -7.03
C ILE A 51 -4.60 14.89 -7.12
N GLU A 52 -5.59 15.47 -7.81
CA GLU A 52 -6.88 14.83 -8.09
C GLU A 52 -6.73 13.81 -9.23
N VAL A 53 -7.14 12.57 -8.98
CA VAL A 53 -7.12 11.46 -9.94
C VAL A 53 -8.55 10.99 -10.15
N ASP A 54 -9.16 11.26 -11.31
CA ASP A 54 -10.44 10.62 -11.62
C ASP A 54 -10.24 9.11 -11.80
N VAL A 55 -11.08 8.34 -11.09
CA VAL A 55 -11.12 6.88 -11.21
C VAL A 55 -12.42 6.40 -11.84
N SER A 56 -13.30 7.30 -12.29
CA SER A 56 -14.65 6.99 -12.79
C SER A 56 -14.63 6.11 -14.03
N GLU A 57 -13.59 6.21 -14.87
CA GLU A 57 -13.48 5.41 -16.09
C GLU A 57 -13.01 3.97 -15.84
N LEU A 58 -12.37 3.67 -14.69
CA LEU A 58 -11.76 2.37 -14.39
C LEU A 58 -12.77 1.22 -14.25
N GLU A 59 -12.44 0.12 -14.92
CA GLU A 59 -13.21 -1.14 -14.99
C GLU A 59 -12.50 -2.26 -14.19
N ILE A 60 -13.15 -3.40 -13.98
CA ILE A 60 -12.53 -4.52 -13.24
C ILE A 60 -11.35 -5.10 -14.05
N HIS A 61 -10.24 -5.38 -13.37
CA HIS A 61 -8.91 -5.71 -13.92
C HIS A 61 -8.15 -4.54 -14.57
N ASP A 62 -8.67 -3.32 -14.55
CA ASP A 62 -7.97 -2.16 -15.09
C ASP A 62 -6.87 -1.63 -14.12
N VAL A 63 -5.93 -0.86 -14.66
CA VAL A 63 -4.69 -0.43 -14.00
C VAL A 63 -4.28 0.96 -14.48
N LEU A 64 -4.44 1.97 -13.63
CA LEU A 64 -4.02 3.34 -13.92
C LEU A 64 -2.51 3.49 -13.68
N HIS A 65 -1.80 4.06 -14.65
CA HIS A 65 -0.34 4.25 -14.64
C HIS A 65 0.04 5.71 -14.43
N VAL A 66 1.26 5.96 -13.92
CA VAL A 66 1.73 7.33 -13.60
C VAL A 66 1.71 8.30 -14.79
N SER A 67 1.95 7.82 -16.02
CA SER A 67 1.87 8.64 -17.24
C SER A 67 0.44 9.05 -17.66
N ASP A 68 -0.61 8.42 -17.12
CA ASP A 68 -2.02 8.70 -17.45
C ASP A 68 -2.64 9.77 -16.51
N LEU A 69 -1.90 10.16 -15.47
CA LEU A 69 -2.34 11.17 -14.50
C LEU A 69 -2.45 12.56 -15.14
N GLN A 70 -3.55 13.26 -14.85
CA GLN A 70 -3.78 14.65 -15.30
C GLN A 70 -2.93 15.64 -14.48
N MET A 71 -1.67 15.82 -14.88
CA MET A 71 -0.73 16.71 -14.18
C MET A 71 -1.11 18.21 -14.35
N PRO A 72 -1.13 19.01 -13.26
CA PRO A 72 -1.45 20.43 -13.34
C PRO A 72 -0.32 21.26 -13.99
N PRO A 73 -0.63 22.46 -14.54
CA PRO A 73 0.30 23.22 -15.38
C PRO A 73 1.52 23.74 -14.61
N GLY A 74 2.70 23.19 -14.93
CA GLY A 74 3.98 23.52 -14.27
C GLY A 74 4.52 22.43 -13.34
N VAL A 75 3.88 21.25 -13.32
CA VAL A 75 4.31 20.08 -12.56
C VAL A 75 4.74 18.97 -13.52
N GLU A 76 5.94 18.43 -13.34
CA GLU A 76 6.47 17.26 -14.03
C GLU A 76 6.58 16.09 -13.03
N ALA A 77 5.88 14.97 -13.22
CA ALA A 77 6.05 13.83 -12.32
C ALA A 77 7.44 13.18 -12.49
N VAL A 78 8.08 12.79 -11.38
CA VAL A 78 9.42 12.20 -11.35
C VAL A 78 9.31 10.70 -11.11
N TYR A 79 9.57 9.91 -12.15
CA TYR A 79 9.54 8.45 -12.09
C TYR A 79 10.67 7.85 -12.94
N HIS A 80 11.23 6.73 -12.45
CA HIS A 80 12.27 5.98 -13.16
C HIS A 80 11.70 4.99 -14.19
N GLU A 81 10.47 4.54 -13.98
CA GLU A 81 9.72 3.60 -14.82
C GLU A 81 8.22 3.86 -14.67
N ASP A 82 7.43 3.51 -15.68
CA ASP A 82 5.97 3.63 -15.66
C ASP A 82 5.35 2.60 -14.70
N TYR A 83 5.13 3.00 -13.45
CA TYR A 83 4.49 2.17 -12.43
C TYR A 83 2.98 2.40 -12.32
N SER A 84 2.28 1.33 -11.92
CA SER A 84 0.87 1.34 -11.60
C SER A 84 0.59 2.09 -10.29
N ILE A 85 -0.37 3.03 -10.33
CA ILE A 85 -0.81 3.84 -9.19
C ILE A 85 -1.91 3.13 -8.42
N VAL A 86 -2.93 2.67 -9.15
CA VAL A 86 -4.16 2.06 -8.63
C VAL A 86 -4.67 1.01 -9.61
N THR A 87 -5.25 -0.06 -9.08
CA THR A 87 -5.93 -1.11 -9.87
C THR A 87 -7.27 -1.44 -9.25
N VAL A 88 -8.22 -1.94 -10.05
CA VAL A 88 -9.49 -2.47 -9.56
C VAL A 88 -9.47 -4.00 -9.63
N VAL A 89 -9.29 -4.63 -8.47
CA VAL A 89 -9.32 -6.10 -8.34
C VAL A 89 -10.77 -6.57 -8.40
N PRO A 90 -11.12 -7.69 -9.07
CA PRO A 90 -12.46 -8.27 -8.96
C PRO A 90 -12.81 -8.57 -7.50
N PRO A 91 -14.11 -8.57 -7.13
CA PRO A 91 -14.50 -9.16 -5.85
C PRO A 91 -14.07 -10.62 -5.85
N VAL A 92 -13.44 -11.08 -4.76
CA VAL A 92 -13.38 -12.52 -4.48
C VAL A 92 -14.79 -12.94 -4.10
N VAL A 93 -15.60 -13.25 -5.12
CA VAL A 93 -16.88 -13.93 -4.94
C VAL A 93 -16.57 -15.38 -4.61
N GLU A 94 -16.08 -15.58 -3.39
CA GLU A 94 -16.05 -16.87 -2.75
C GLU A 94 -17.48 -17.39 -2.78
N LYS A 95 -17.69 -18.50 -3.48
CA LYS A 95 -18.99 -19.15 -3.55
C LYS A 95 -19.24 -19.88 -2.25
N VAL A 96 -19.49 -19.12 -1.19
CA VAL A 96 -20.22 -19.58 0.00
C VAL A 96 -21.69 -19.79 -0.40
N ALA A 97 -21.87 -20.74 -1.32
CA ALA A 97 -23.15 -21.36 -1.61
C ALA A 97 -23.32 -22.45 -0.55
N GLU A 98 -23.94 -22.07 0.58
CA GLU A 98 -24.56 -22.99 1.54
C GLU A 98 -23.63 -24.05 2.16
N GLU A 99 -22.56 -23.60 2.85
CA GLU A 99 -21.84 -24.43 3.84
C GLU A 99 -21.44 -23.60 5.08
N GLU A 100 -22.43 -22.93 5.69
CA GLU A 100 -22.31 -22.24 7.01
C GLU A 100 -22.68 -23.18 8.18
N GLU A 101 -22.34 -24.47 8.05
CA GLU A 101 -22.38 -25.48 9.13
C GLU A 101 -21.12 -26.36 9.06
N GLU A 102 -20.77 -27.03 10.16
CA GLU A 102 -19.60 -27.93 10.29
C GLU A 102 -18.19 -27.33 10.08
N LEU A 103 -17.73 -26.46 10.99
CA LEU A 103 -16.29 -26.42 11.38
C LEU A 103 -16.00 -25.89 12.80
N ALA A 104 -16.99 -25.34 13.51
CA ALA A 104 -16.84 -24.83 14.88
C ALA A 104 -16.84 -25.94 15.97
N ALA A 105 -16.08 -27.02 15.79
CA ALA A 105 -16.23 -28.24 16.61
C ALA A 105 -14.95 -29.07 16.91
N ALA A 106 -13.72 -28.57 16.64
CA ALA A 106 -12.52 -29.41 16.81
C ALA A 106 -11.18 -28.68 17.11
N GLU A 107 -11.06 -27.93 18.23
CA GLU A 107 -9.75 -27.81 18.93
C GLU A 107 -9.84 -27.29 20.39
N GLU A 108 -10.45 -28.08 21.29
CA GLU A 108 -10.17 -27.99 22.75
C GLU A 108 -9.93 -29.39 23.33
N ALA A 109 -8.70 -29.90 23.20
CA ALA A 109 -8.29 -31.19 23.74
C ALA A 109 -6.78 -31.25 24.00
N ALA A 110 -6.31 -30.54 25.03
CA ALA A 110 -4.91 -30.58 25.48
C ALA A 110 -4.71 -31.57 26.64
N PRO A 111 -4.19 -32.80 26.39
CA PRO A 111 -3.73 -33.69 27.47
C PRO A 111 -2.37 -33.23 28.02
N ALA A 112 -2.13 -33.50 29.31
CA ALA A 112 -0.93 -33.08 30.06
C ALA A 112 -0.07 -34.26 30.55
N ALA A 113 1.09 -33.93 31.16
CA ALA A 113 2.21 -34.83 31.51
C ALA A 113 2.93 -35.44 30.29
N GLY A 114 4.21 -35.79 30.30
CA GLY A 114 5.30 -35.89 31.30
C GLY A 114 6.46 -36.65 30.60
N GLU A 115 7.69 -36.83 31.09
CA GLU A 115 8.35 -36.60 32.39
C GLU A 115 9.87 -36.82 32.16
N GLU A 116 10.76 -36.06 32.83
CA GLU A 116 12.22 -36.31 33.07
C GLU A 116 13.18 -36.73 31.91
N ALA A 117 14.51 -36.50 31.90
CA ALA A 117 15.47 -35.62 32.60
C ALA A 117 16.77 -35.64 31.71
N ALA A 118 18.03 -35.34 32.08
CA ALA A 118 18.75 -35.00 33.31
C ALA A 118 20.10 -34.31 32.97
N ALA A 119 20.86 -33.89 33.99
CA ALA A 119 22.18 -33.22 33.92
C ALA A 119 22.17 -31.79 33.31
N GLY A 120 22.97 -30.81 33.76
CA GLY A 120 24.15 -30.87 34.64
C GLY A 120 25.45 -30.86 33.81
N GLU A 121 26.47 -30.06 34.10
CA GLU A 121 26.74 -29.13 35.21
C GLU A 121 27.85 -28.14 34.75
N GLU A 122 28.13 -27.07 35.52
CA GLU A 122 29.38 -26.25 35.43
C GLU A 122 29.63 -25.43 34.12
N THR A 123 30.51 -24.42 34.06
CA THR A 123 31.02 -23.44 35.05
C THR A 123 31.38 -22.10 34.36
N ALA A 124 31.49 -21.05 35.16
CA ALA A 124 32.25 -19.80 35.00
C ALA A 124 32.95 -19.45 33.65
N GLY A 125 32.47 -18.35 33.03
CA GLY A 125 33.35 -17.21 32.72
C GLY A 125 33.72 -16.95 31.26
N GLU A 126 33.32 -15.77 30.75
CA GLU A 126 34.08 -15.05 29.73
C GLU A 126 34.18 -13.55 30.09
N LYS A 127 35.05 -12.81 29.40
CA LYS A 127 35.66 -11.56 29.85
C LYS A 127 35.60 -10.48 28.76
N SER A 128 34.79 -9.45 28.99
CA SER A 128 34.99 -8.10 28.41
C SER A 128 35.48 -7.19 29.56
N GLU A 129 36.51 -6.36 29.46
CA GLU A 129 37.12 -5.69 28.29
C GLU A 129 36.24 -4.59 27.68
N GLU A 130 35.86 -3.63 28.54
CA GLU A 130 36.47 -2.29 28.49
C GLU A 130 36.88 -1.86 29.92
#